data_AF-A0A8C0YCP4-F1
#
_entry.id   AF-A0A8C0YCP4-F1
#
_cell.length_a   1.000
_cell.length_b   1.000
_cell.length_c   1.000
_cell.angle_alpha   90.00
_cell.angle_beta   90.00
_cell.angle_gamma   90.00
#
_symmetry.space_group_name_H-M   'P 1'
#
loop_
_entity.id
_entity.type
_entity.pdbx_description
1 polymer ?
#
loop_
_entity_poly.entity_id
_entity_poly.type
_entity_poly.pdbx_seq_one_letter_code
_entity_poly.pdbx_strand_id
1 'polypeptide(L)'
;MEFYQKTPYLDGITHLILYLMLIHRMSNKQQYCTLGLFWPGSLCANMIVFVPRIVVGKYGSEICPAFWLNMPFLLVPIWGTVFLFSRPRDMPLVGASKAVCEQKKALIWSPLDLLFVVYLVAAMRSTIFKGLVSWCSPYAYMTEYEPYLKNLMLLLLFHTLPMLGSFAYGLYTPGCTWMLDWTVYFASAILQCQWSYIGVSLHPHTAEMYRIPVTTLLPVLLLNLLYAAGPVLLILHCKREPDYFLSISPWVPVNLAIK
;
A
#
# COMPACT_ATOMS: atom_id res chain seq x y z
N MET A 1 5.90 -14.67 -24.55
CA MET A 1 5.11 -13.45 -24.82
C MET A 1 3.62 -13.60 -24.46
N GLU A 2 3.08 -14.82 -24.29
CA GLU A 2 1.63 -15.02 -24.05
C GLU A 2 1.09 -14.72 -22.63
N PHE A 3 1.96 -14.64 -21.62
CA PHE A 3 1.51 -14.32 -20.25
C PHE A 3 1.31 -12.82 -20.00
N TYR A 4 1.67 -11.97 -20.97
CA TYR A 4 1.65 -10.51 -20.82
C TYR A 4 0.44 -9.79 -21.43
N GLN A 5 -0.52 -10.52 -22.02
CA GLN A 5 -1.76 -9.92 -22.52
C GLN A 5 -2.94 -10.03 -21.53
N LYS A 6 -2.66 -10.37 -20.26
CA LYS A 6 -3.69 -10.64 -19.23
C LYS A 6 -3.37 -10.06 -17.86
N THR A 7 -2.65 -8.95 -17.77
CA THR A 7 -3.05 -7.96 -16.76
C THR A 7 -4.45 -7.49 -17.17
N PRO A 8 -5.48 -7.76 -16.37
CA PRO A 8 -6.86 -7.71 -16.84
C PRO A 8 -7.17 -6.27 -17.28
N TYR A 9 -7.91 -6.11 -18.38
CA TYR A 9 -8.52 -4.83 -18.81
C TYR A 9 -9.14 -4.02 -17.64
N LEU A 10 -9.52 -4.72 -16.58
CA LEU A 10 -9.99 -4.25 -15.30
C LEU A 10 -9.02 -3.31 -14.54
N ASP A 11 -7.70 -3.44 -14.72
CA ASP A 11 -6.71 -2.59 -14.03
C ASP A 11 -6.69 -1.17 -14.60
N GLY A 12 -6.75 -1.04 -15.93
CA GLY A 12 -6.84 0.26 -16.61
C GLY A 12 -8.13 1.01 -16.28
N ILE A 13 -9.25 0.29 -16.15
CA ILE A 13 -10.56 0.88 -15.77
C ILE A 13 -10.50 1.42 -14.34
N THR A 14 -9.90 0.69 -13.39
CA THR A 14 -9.74 1.15 -12.00
C THR A 14 -8.93 2.43 -11.93
N HIS A 15 -7.81 2.50 -12.64
CA HIS A 15 -6.99 3.71 -12.69
C HIS A 15 -7.72 4.86 -13.38
N LEU A 16 -8.45 4.61 -14.47
CA LEU A 16 -9.28 5.62 -15.14
C LEU A 16 -10.32 6.24 -14.19
N ILE A 17 -11.05 5.40 -13.44
CA ILE A 17 -12.03 5.87 -12.45
C ILE A 17 -11.34 6.71 -11.38
N LEU A 18 -10.16 6.29 -10.92
CA LEU A 18 -9.39 7.03 -9.92
C LEU A 18 -8.95 8.41 -10.43
N TYR A 19 -8.50 8.51 -11.69
CA TYR A 19 -8.19 9.80 -12.32
C TYR A 19 -9.43 10.70 -12.42
N LEU A 20 -10.57 10.15 -12.86
CA LEU A 20 -11.82 10.90 -12.96
C LEU A 20 -12.28 11.43 -11.59
N MET A 21 -12.17 10.62 -10.54
CA MET A 21 -12.47 11.05 -9.17
C MET A 21 -11.52 12.14 -8.67
N LEU A 22 -10.22 12.04 -9.02
CA LEU A 22 -9.23 13.06 -8.68
C LEU A 22 -9.58 14.41 -9.36
N ILE A 23 -9.84 14.38 -10.67
CA ILE A 23 -10.22 15.56 -11.46
C ILE A 23 -11.50 16.19 -10.90
N HIS A 24 -12.51 15.37 -10.62
CA HIS A 24 -13.78 15.84 -10.06
C HIS A 24 -13.58 16.54 -8.71
N ARG A 25 -12.75 15.99 -7.81
CA ARG A 25 -12.48 16.62 -6.50
C ARG A 25 -11.64 17.88 -6.60
N MET A 26 -10.67 17.92 -7.51
CA MET A 26 -9.92 19.14 -7.80
C MET A 26 -10.85 20.25 -8.33
N SER A 27 -11.78 19.91 -9.22
CA SER A 27 -12.80 20.84 -9.74
C SER A 27 -13.70 21.37 -8.63
N ASN A 28 -14.07 20.53 -7.66
CA ASN A 28 -14.94 20.91 -6.54
C ASN A 28 -14.20 21.53 -5.34
N LYS A 29 -12.89 21.82 -5.46
CA LYS A 29 -12.03 22.32 -4.37
C LYS A 29 -12.12 21.51 -3.07
N GLN A 30 -12.44 20.22 -3.16
CA GLN A 30 -12.50 19.33 -2.00
C GLN A 30 -11.11 18.84 -1.61
N GLN A 31 -10.95 18.35 -0.38
CA GLN A 31 -9.71 17.71 0.04
C GLN A 31 -9.38 16.51 -0.87
N TYR A 32 -8.33 16.64 -1.66
CA TYR A 32 -7.87 15.62 -2.60
C TYR A 32 -6.60 14.90 -2.12
N CYS A 33 -5.98 15.32 -1.01
CA CYS A 33 -4.70 14.75 -0.56
C CYS A 33 -4.75 13.22 -0.38
N THR A 34 -5.79 12.69 0.27
CA THR A 34 -5.95 11.24 0.47
C THR A 34 -6.13 10.47 -0.84
N LEU A 35 -6.93 10.98 -1.78
CA LEU A 35 -7.12 10.32 -3.08
C LEU A 35 -5.91 10.50 -4.00
N GLY A 36 -5.24 11.64 -3.87
CA GLY A 36 -3.98 11.94 -4.52
C GLY A 36 -2.86 11.01 -4.04
N LEU A 37 -2.83 10.60 -2.77
CA LEU A 37 -1.87 9.59 -2.26
C LEU A 37 -2.26 8.15 -2.61
N PHE A 38 -3.56 7.88 -2.76
CA PHE A 38 -4.06 6.56 -3.16
C PHE A 38 -3.64 6.22 -4.60
N TRP A 39 -3.60 7.22 -5.48
CA TRP A 39 -3.18 7.06 -6.87
C TRP A 39 -1.73 6.56 -7.09
N PRO A 40 -0.69 7.22 -6.55
CA PRO A 40 0.68 6.82 -6.75
C PRO A 40 1.00 5.50 -6.04
N GLY A 41 0.35 5.15 -4.94
CA GLY A 41 0.55 3.86 -4.28
C GLY A 41 0.04 2.68 -5.12
N SER A 42 -1.12 2.82 -5.76
CA SER A 42 -1.62 1.84 -6.74
C SER A 42 -0.66 1.68 -7.93
N LEU A 43 -0.18 2.78 -8.51
CA LEU A 43 0.76 2.74 -9.63
C LEU A 43 2.12 2.16 -9.26
N CYS A 44 2.66 2.53 -8.09
CA CYS A 44 3.93 2.00 -7.61
C CYS A 44 3.86 0.48 -7.39
N ALA A 45 2.74 -0.03 -6.89
CA ALA A 45 2.52 -1.47 -6.72
C ALA A 45 2.43 -2.23 -8.04
N ASN A 46 1.97 -1.60 -9.12
CA ASN A 46 2.04 -2.20 -10.45
C ASN A 46 3.49 -2.20 -10.96
N MET A 47 4.19 -1.08 -10.79
CA MET A 47 5.56 -0.89 -11.27
C MET A 47 6.59 -1.78 -10.55
N ILE A 48 6.42 -2.02 -9.26
CA ILE A 48 7.32 -2.87 -8.46
C ILE A 48 7.31 -4.33 -8.92
N VAL A 49 6.22 -4.77 -9.57
CA VAL A 49 6.11 -6.10 -10.19
C VAL A 49 6.65 -6.09 -11.63
N PHE A 50 6.44 -4.98 -12.33
CA PHE A 50 6.74 -4.85 -13.75
C PHE A 50 8.24 -4.62 -14.04
N VAL A 51 8.90 -3.73 -13.29
CA VAL A 51 10.31 -3.35 -13.53
C VAL A 51 11.28 -4.51 -13.31
N PRO A 52 11.23 -5.24 -12.17
CA PRO A 52 12.13 -6.37 -11.98
C PRO A 52 11.88 -7.48 -13.01
N ARG A 53 10.65 -7.61 -13.50
CA ARG A 53 10.28 -8.61 -14.51
C ARG A 53 10.87 -8.30 -15.89
N ILE A 54 10.94 -7.03 -16.30
CA ILE A 54 11.64 -6.65 -17.55
C ILE A 54 13.13 -6.95 -17.42
N VAL A 55 13.73 -6.56 -16.30
CA VAL A 55 15.18 -6.68 -16.08
C VAL A 55 15.64 -8.14 -16.02
N VAL A 56 14.84 -9.02 -15.40
CA VAL A 56 15.16 -10.45 -15.23
C VAL A 56 14.66 -11.30 -16.42
N GLY A 57 13.82 -10.75 -17.29
CA GLY A 57 13.23 -11.49 -18.42
C GLY A 57 14.23 -11.81 -19.53
N LYS A 58 13.84 -12.72 -20.44
CA LYS A 58 14.63 -13.17 -21.61
C LYS A 58 15.17 -12.06 -22.55
N TYR A 59 14.68 -10.84 -22.39
CA TYR A 59 15.05 -9.65 -23.17
C TYR A 59 15.83 -8.61 -22.35
N GLY A 60 16.30 -8.92 -21.13
CA GLY A 60 17.04 -7.97 -20.29
C GLY A 60 18.37 -7.47 -20.90
N SER A 61 18.93 -8.21 -21.86
CA SER A 61 20.14 -7.83 -22.60
C SER A 61 19.87 -6.88 -23.77
N GLU A 62 18.63 -6.80 -24.25
CA GLU A 62 18.20 -5.88 -25.30
C GLU A 62 17.28 -4.83 -24.66
N ILE A 63 17.82 -3.66 -24.35
CA ILE A 63 17.06 -2.56 -23.75
C ILE A 63 16.06 -2.05 -24.80
N CYS A 64 14.91 -2.70 -24.89
CA CYS A 64 13.83 -2.34 -25.80
C CYS A 64 13.37 -0.90 -25.51
N PRO A 65 12.96 -0.12 -26.54
CA PRO A 65 12.37 1.21 -26.37
C PRO A 65 11.20 1.26 -25.37
N ALA A 66 10.53 0.12 -25.17
CA ALA A 66 9.49 -0.07 -24.17
C ALA A 66 9.96 0.22 -22.72
N PHE A 67 11.23 -0.01 -22.38
CA PHE A 67 11.76 0.30 -21.04
C PHE A 67 11.77 1.82 -20.79
N TRP A 68 12.25 2.59 -21.77
CA TRP A 68 12.26 4.05 -21.70
C TRP A 68 10.86 4.65 -21.67
N LEU A 69 9.90 4.03 -22.35
CA LEU A 69 8.50 4.45 -22.29
C LEU A 69 7.87 4.28 -20.90
N ASN A 70 8.35 3.32 -20.10
CA ASN A 70 7.86 3.07 -18.74
C ASN A 70 8.54 3.96 -17.67
N MET A 71 9.68 4.58 -17.97
CA MET A 71 10.38 5.48 -17.04
C MET A 71 9.54 6.69 -16.60
N PRO A 72 8.84 7.41 -17.50
CA PRO A 72 7.90 8.46 -17.09
C PRO A 72 6.79 7.93 -16.16
N PHE A 73 6.26 6.74 -16.43
CA PHE A 73 5.24 6.13 -15.59
C PHE A 73 5.74 5.69 -14.21
N LEU A 74 7.06 5.62 -13.98
CA LEU A 74 7.68 5.49 -12.66
C LEU A 74 7.93 6.84 -12.00
N LEU A 75 8.50 7.78 -12.74
CA LEU A 75 8.91 9.07 -12.20
C LEU A 75 7.71 9.93 -11.78
N VAL A 76 6.62 9.91 -12.54
CA VAL A 76 5.42 10.71 -12.25
C VAL A 76 4.75 10.29 -10.93
N PRO A 77 4.46 9.00 -10.65
CA PRO A 77 3.90 8.63 -9.36
C PRO A 77 4.86 8.89 -8.20
N ILE A 78 6.17 8.68 -8.36
CA ILE A 78 7.18 9.01 -7.33
C ILE A 78 7.14 10.50 -7.02
N TRP A 79 7.23 11.35 -8.05
CA TRP A 79 7.11 12.81 -7.93
C TRP A 79 5.78 13.21 -7.29
N GLY A 80 4.67 12.60 -7.72
CA GLY A 80 3.34 12.81 -7.16
C GLY A 80 3.29 12.54 -5.66
N THR A 81 3.82 11.39 -5.21
CA THR A 81 3.97 11.09 -3.78
C THR A 81 4.77 12.16 -3.05
N VAL A 82 5.98 12.49 -3.50
CA VAL A 82 6.85 13.46 -2.82
C VAL A 82 6.16 14.82 -2.71
N PHE A 83 5.51 15.26 -3.78
CA PHE A 83 4.76 16.51 -3.80
C PHE A 83 3.58 16.51 -2.81
N LEU A 84 2.83 15.40 -2.74
CA LEU A 84 1.68 15.26 -1.85
C LEU A 84 2.10 15.11 -0.38
N PHE A 85 3.16 14.36 -0.09
CA PHE A 85 3.74 14.27 1.26
C PHE A 85 4.32 15.60 1.75
N SER A 86 4.84 16.43 0.83
CA SER A 86 5.40 17.74 1.17
C SER A 86 4.33 18.81 1.42
N ARG A 87 3.06 18.54 1.10
CA ARG A 87 1.98 19.50 1.36
C ARG A 87 1.59 19.47 2.84
N PRO A 88 1.68 20.60 3.56
CA PRO A 88 1.14 20.69 4.91
C PRO A 88 -0.37 20.43 4.84
N ARG A 89 -0.83 19.51 5.68
CA ARG A 89 -2.24 19.18 5.76
C ARG A 89 -2.92 20.23 6.63
N ASP A 90 -4.03 20.79 6.15
CA ASP A 90 -4.92 21.65 6.93
C ASP A 90 -5.65 20.80 7.99
N MET A 91 -4.90 20.23 8.93
CA MET A 91 -5.47 19.58 10.08
C MET A 91 -5.81 20.70 11.07
N PRO A 92 -7.07 20.82 11.53
CA PRO A 92 -7.44 21.88 12.45
C PRO A 92 -6.51 21.84 13.65
N LEU A 93 -5.95 23.01 14.00
CA LEU A 93 -5.12 23.20 15.18
C LEU A 93 -6.01 23.05 16.42
N VAL A 94 -6.42 21.82 16.72
CA VAL A 94 -7.19 21.50 17.91
C VAL A 94 -6.32 21.85 19.10
N GLY A 95 -6.87 22.62 20.05
CA GLY A 95 -6.12 23.11 21.21
C GLY A 95 -5.34 21.97 21.86
N ALA A 96 -4.03 22.16 22.03
CA ALA A 96 -3.08 21.15 22.53
C ALA A 96 -3.59 20.41 23.78
N SER A 97 -4.35 21.09 24.65
CA SER A 97 -4.97 20.50 25.84
C SER A 97 -6.04 19.44 25.55
N LYS A 98 -6.85 19.62 24.49
CA LYS A 98 -7.88 18.65 24.09
C LYS A 98 -7.24 17.43 23.43
N ALA A 99 -6.23 17.64 22.57
CA ALA A 99 -5.49 16.54 21.92
C ALA A 99 -4.77 15.66 22.96
N VAL A 100 -4.15 16.24 23.98
CA VAL A 100 -3.49 15.50 25.08
C VAL A 100 -4.50 14.65 25.88
N CYS A 101 -5.69 15.19 26.17
CA CYS A 101 -6.73 14.45 26.89
C CYS A 101 -7.25 13.26 26.08
N GLU A 102 -7.51 13.45 24.80
CA GLU A 102 -7.97 12.37 23.91
C GLU A 102 -6.88 11.31 23.70
N GLN A 103 -5.60 11.71 23.56
CA GLN A 103 -4.47 10.79 23.47
C GLN A 103 -4.34 9.91 24.72
N LYS A 104 -4.51 10.49 25.91
CA LYS A 104 -4.40 9.77 27.18
C LYS A 104 -5.56 8.80 27.42
N LYS A 105 -6.73 9.08 26.84
CA LYS A 105 -7.96 8.27 26.98
C LYS A 105 -8.06 7.18 25.92
N ALA A 106 -7.63 7.45 24.69
CA ALA A 106 -7.65 6.49 23.58
C ALA A 106 -6.67 5.33 23.82
N LEU A 107 -5.44 5.62 24.28
CA LEU A 107 -4.37 4.63 24.48
C LEU A 107 -4.74 3.51 25.47
N ILE A 108 -5.61 3.78 26.45
CA ILE A 108 -5.90 2.84 27.55
C ILE A 108 -7.20 2.05 27.32
N TRP A 109 -8.08 2.48 26.40
CA TRP A 109 -9.45 1.94 26.31
C TRP A 109 -10.01 1.64 24.90
N SER A 110 -9.22 1.73 23.83
CA SER A 110 -9.73 1.40 22.49
C SER A 110 -9.56 -0.10 22.16
N PRO A 111 -10.64 -0.93 22.22
CA PRO A 111 -10.56 -2.33 21.77
C PRO A 111 -10.27 -2.46 20.26
N LEU A 112 -10.54 -1.39 19.49
CA LEU A 112 -10.25 -1.34 18.06
C LEU A 112 -8.74 -1.29 17.79
N ASP A 113 -7.99 -0.53 18.58
CA ASP A 113 -6.54 -0.41 18.41
C ASP A 113 -5.85 -1.75 18.71
N LEU A 114 -6.31 -2.45 19.74
CA LEU A 114 -5.86 -3.80 20.07
C LEU A 114 -6.16 -4.78 18.91
N LEU A 115 -7.36 -4.71 18.32
CA LEU A 115 -7.74 -5.53 17.17
C LEU A 115 -6.83 -5.26 15.96
N PHE A 116 -6.50 -3.99 15.68
CA PHE A 116 -5.56 -3.63 14.62
C PHE A 116 -4.14 -4.12 14.89
N VAL A 117 -3.65 -4.04 16.13
CA VAL A 117 -2.34 -4.58 16.51
C VAL A 117 -2.30 -6.10 16.31
N VAL A 118 -3.33 -6.83 16.76
CA VAL A 118 -3.45 -8.29 16.54
C VAL A 118 -3.47 -8.61 15.03
N TYR A 119 -4.23 -7.85 14.25
CA TYR A 119 -4.26 -7.98 12.79
C TYR A 119 -2.87 -7.75 12.17
N LEU A 120 -2.17 -6.68 12.54
CA LEU A 120 -0.84 -6.36 12.03
C LEU A 120 0.17 -7.46 12.37
N VAL A 121 0.11 -8.02 13.57
CA VAL A 121 0.95 -9.15 13.98
C VAL A 121 0.64 -10.40 13.15
N ALA A 122 -0.64 -10.70 12.90
CA ALA A 122 -1.02 -11.81 12.02
C ALA A 122 -0.55 -11.59 10.57
N ALA A 123 -0.66 -10.36 10.06
CA ALA A 123 -0.17 -9.97 8.73
C ALA A 123 1.36 -10.08 8.62
N MET A 124 2.11 -9.65 9.65
CA MET A 124 3.56 -9.82 9.73
C MET A 124 3.95 -11.30 9.75
N ARG A 125 3.26 -12.13 10.55
CA ARG A 125 3.50 -13.58 10.54
C ARG A 125 3.25 -14.20 9.17
N SER A 126 2.16 -13.81 8.50
CA SER A 126 1.81 -14.32 7.17
C SER A 126 2.84 -13.91 6.10
N THR A 127 3.31 -12.67 6.14
CA THR A 127 4.34 -12.17 5.20
C THR A 127 5.68 -12.84 5.42
N ILE A 128 6.11 -13.03 6.67
CA ILE A 128 7.31 -13.82 7.01
C ILE A 128 7.17 -15.25 6.50
N PHE A 129 6.03 -15.91 6.72
CA PHE A 129 5.81 -17.27 6.24
C PHE A 129 5.91 -17.35 4.71
N LYS A 130 5.21 -16.46 3.98
CA LYS A 130 5.28 -16.39 2.50
C LYS A 130 6.72 -16.15 2.01
N GLY A 131 7.46 -15.26 2.66
CA GLY A 131 8.85 -14.96 2.31
C GLY A 131 9.81 -16.12 2.61
N LEU A 132 9.68 -16.77 3.76
CA LEU A 132 10.49 -17.93 4.15
C LEU A 132 10.24 -19.14 3.26
N VAL A 133 8.98 -19.41 2.89
CA VAL A 133 8.64 -20.48 1.93
C VAL A 133 9.32 -20.22 0.58
N SER A 134 9.37 -18.96 0.15
CA SER A 134 10.08 -18.56 -1.08
C SER A 134 11.61 -18.70 -0.97
N TRP A 135 12.18 -18.36 0.19
CA TRP A 135 13.62 -18.42 0.45
C TRP A 135 14.14 -19.85 0.63
N CYS A 136 13.39 -20.69 1.35
CA CYS A 136 13.80 -22.01 1.83
C CYS A 136 13.39 -23.17 0.91
N SER A 137 12.58 -22.92 -0.11
CA SER A 137 12.14 -23.96 -1.04
C SER A 137 13.31 -24.51 -1.88
N PRO A 138 13.60 -25.84 -1.81
CA PRO A 138 14.63 -26.51 -2.61
C PRO A 138 14.10 -26.95 -3.98
N TYR A 139 12.91 -26.53 -4.39
CA TYR A 139 12.37 -26.85 -5.70
C TYR A 139 13.10 -26.01 -6.76
N ALA A 140 14.19 -26.56 -7.28
CA ALA A 140 14.88 -26.09 -8.49
C ALA A 140 13.91 -25.78 -9.64
N TYR A 141 12.76 -26.46 -9.67
CA TYR A 141 11.64 -26.24 -10.58
C TYR A 141 11.15 -24.79 -10.68
N MET A 142 11.04 -24.05 -9.55
CA MET A 142 10.64 -22.63 -9.57
C MET A 142 11.78 -21.70 -10.02
N THR A 143 13.02 -22.08 -9.78
CA THR A 143 14.22 -21.30 -10.14
C THR A 143 14.47 -21.35 -11.65
N GLU A 144 14.10 -22.46 -12.29
CA GLU A 144 14.33 -22.72 -13.71
C GLU A 144 13.17 -22.25 -14.61
N TYR A 145 11.92 -22.25 -14.12
CA TYR A 145 10.75 -21.81 -14.88
C TYR A 145 10.25 -20.39 -14.56
N GLU A 146 10.34 -19.90 -13.32
CA GLU A 146 9.86 -18.55 -12.92
C GLU A 146 10.75 -17.86 -11.86
N PRO A 147 12.02 -17.51 -12.19
CA PRO A 147 12.95 -16.84 -11.27
C PRO A 147 12.43 -15.49 -10.71
N TYR A 148 11.40 -14.91 -11.33
CA TYR A 148 10.77 -13.65 -10.91
C TYR A 148 9.84 -13.79 -9.70
N LEU A 149 9.18 -14.94 -9.52
CA LEU A 149 8.21 -15.10 -8.43
C LEU A 149 8.92 -15.12 -7.07
N LYS A 150 10.12 -15.73 -7.04
CA LYS A 150 11.00 -15.74 -5.88
C LYS A 150 11.45 -14.33 -5.48
N ASN A 151 11.94 -13.56 -6.45
CA ASN A 151 12.42 -12.19 -6.21
C ASN A 151 11.27 -11.25 -5.79
N LEU A 152 10.06 -11.44 -6.31
CA LEU A 152 8.89 -10.64 -5.94
C LEU A 152 8.41 -10.94 -4.52
N MET A 153 8.39 -12.21 -4.10
CA MET A 153 8.01 -12.60 -2.74
C MET A 153 9.04 -12.10 -1.72
N LEU A 154 10.33 -12.06 -2.07
CA LEU A 154 11.37 -11.46 -1.24
C LEU A 154 11.24 -9.93 -1.15
N LEU A 155 11.00 -9.27 -2.28
CA LEU A 155 10.80 -7.81 -2.32
C LEU A 155 9.60 -7.41 -1.46
N LEU A 156 8.52 -8.19 -1.52
CA LEU A 156 7.36 -8.02 -0.65
C LEU A 156 7.74 -8.24 0.82
N LEU A 157 8.52 -9.27 1.16
CA LEU A 157 9.01 -9.48 2.52
C LEU A 157 9.81 -8.28 3.05
N PHE A 158 10.80 -7.81 2.29
CA PHE A 158 11.68 -6.72 2.73
C PHE A 158 11.01 -5.35 2.76
N HIS A 159 9.99 -5.10 1.93
CA HIS A 159 9.33 -3.80 1.85
C HIS A 159 8.04 -3.73 2.69
N THR A 160 7.23 -4.79 2.70
CA THR A 160 5.96 -4.82 3.43
C THR A 160 6.16 -5.00 4.94
N LEU A 161 7.13 -5.82 5.36
CA LEU A 161 7.37 -6.07 6.78
C LEU A 161 7.73 -4.80 7.58
N PRO A 162 8.70 -3.96 7.18
CA PRO A 162 9.01 -2.74 7.92
C PRO A 162 7.85 -1.75 7.90
N MET A 163 7.07 -1.69 6.82
CA MET A 163 5.87 -0.85 6.76
C MET A 163 4.81 -1.29 7.78
N LEU A 164 4.53 -2.59 7.88
CA LEU A 164 3.61 -3.13 8.90
C LEU A 164 4.12 -2.84 10.33
N GLY A 165 5.42 -2.97 10.56
CA GLY A 165 6.05 -2.61 11.83
C GLY A 165 5.92 -1.13 12.16
N SER A 166 6.07 -0.25 11.16
CA SER A 166 5.88 1.19 11.33
C SER A 166 4.44 1.54 11.73
N PHE A 167 3.44 0.85 11.17
CA PHE A 167 2.04 1.05 11.57
C PHE A 167 1.75 0.56 12.98
N ALA A 168 2.34 -0.55 13.40
CA ALA A 168 2.24 -1.02 14.78
C ALA A 168 2.86 0.00 15.75
N TYR A 169 3.99 0.60 15.38
CA TYR A 169 4.62 1.67 16.14
C TYR A 169 3.77 2.94 16.19
N GLY A 170 3.18 3.35 15.06
CA GLY A 170 2.31 4.53 14.98
C GLY A 170 1.00 4.40 15.74
N LEU A 171 0.47 3.18 15.89
CA LEU A 171 -0.67 2.90 16.78
C LEU A 171 -0.27 2.99 18.25
N TYR A 172 0.94 2.52 18.61
CA TYR A 172 1.42 2.54 19.99
C TYR A 172 1.85 3.94 20.48
N THR A 173 2.41 4.75 19.59
CA THR A 173 2.98 6.06 19.93
C THR A 173 2.10 7.20 19.41
N PRO A 174 1.47 8.02 20.28
CA PRO A 174 0.64 9.14 19.85
C PRO A 174 1.48 10.22 19.14
N GLY A 175 0.82 11.03 18.29
CA GLY A 175 1.45 12.14 17.58
C GLY A 175 2.12 11.80 16.25
N CYS A 176 1.90 10.59 15.71
CA CYS A 176 2.41 10.17 14.41
C CYS A 176 1.58 10.75 13.25
N THR A 177 1.83 12.00 12.87
CA THR A 177 1.12 12.68 11.76
C THR A 177 1.32 11.98 10.41
N TRP A 178 2.47 11.35 10.22
CA TRP A 178 2.83 10.60 9.02
C TRP A 178 2.02 9.31 8.83
N MET A 179 1.42 8.77 9.90
CA MET A 179 0.80 7.44 9.87
C MET A 179 -0.35 7.37 8.85
N LEU A 180 -1.22 8.38 8.78
CA LEU A 180 -2.35 8.33 7.83
C LEU A 180 -1.84 8.28 6.39
N ASP A 181 -0.88 9.13 6.04
CA ASP A 181 -0.42 9.29 4.66
C ASP A 181 0.29 8.01 4.18
N TRP A 182 1.15 7.43 5.01
CA TRP A 182 1.79 6.14 4.72
C TRP A 182 0.79 4.99 4.66
N THR A 183 -0.23 4.97 5.52
CA THR A 183 -1.26 3.92 5.50
C THR A 183 -2.10 4.01 4.23
N VAL A 184 -2.45 5.22 3.77
CA VAL A 184 -3.19 5.44 2.53
C VAL A 184 -2.40 4.93 1.32
N TYR A 185 -1.13 5.31 1.24
CA TYR A 185 -0.23 4.83 0.19
C TYR A 185 -0.12 3.29 0.21
N PHE A 186 0.16 2.71 1.38
CA PHE A 186 0.31 1.28 1.54
C PHE A 186 -0.99 0.49 1.26
N ALA A 187 -2.14 0.98 1.70
CA ALA A 187 -3.42 0.31 1.45
C ALA A 187 -3.74 0.24 -0.04
N SER A 188 -3.48 1.32 -0.79
CA SER A 188 -3.65 1.33 -2.24
C SER A 188 -2.73 0.32 -2.93
N ALA A 189 -1.48 0.22 -2.47
CA ALA A 189 -0.53 -0.74 -2.99
C ALA A 189 -0.95 -2.20 -2.73
N ILE A 190 -1.36 -2.52 -1.50
CA ILE A 190 -1.84 -3.87 -1.16
C ILE A 190 -3.12 -4.22 -1.92
N LEU A 191 -4.07 -3.29 -2.01
CA LEU A 191 -5.32 -3.51 -2.74
C LEU A 191 -5.03 -3.83 -4.21
N GLN A 192 -4.12 -3.09 -4.84
CA GLN A 192 -3.70 -3.34 -6.21
C GLN A 192 -3.05 -4.72 -6.39
N CYS A 193 -2.15 -5.12 -5.48
CA CYS A 193 -1.52 -6.44 -5.52
C CYS A 193 -2.54 -7.58 -5.35
N GLN A 194 -3.46 -7.46 -4.38
CA GLN A 194 -4.47 -8.50 -4.13
C GLN A 194 -5.49 -8.57 -5.26
N TRP A 195 -5.92 -7.42 -5.80
CA TRP A 195 -6.81 -7.36 -6.95
C TRP A 195 -6.20 -8.05 -8.17
N SER A 196 -4.93 -7.77 -8.46
CA SER A 196 -4.20 -8.42 -9.55
C SER A 196 -4.09 -9.94 -9.34
N TYR A 197 -3.81 -10.38 -8.12
CA TYR A 197 -3.75 -11.80 -7.76
C TYR A 197 -5.08 -12.52 -7.99
N ILE A 198 -6.18 -11.93 -7.53
CA ILE A 198 -7.54 -12.47 -7.71
C ILE A 198 -7.92 -12.48 -9.19
N GLY A 199 -7.64 -11.39 -9.90
CA GLY A 199 -7.93 -11.24 -11.33
C GLY A 199 -7.26 -12.32 -12.18
N VAL A 200 -5.97 -12.60 -11.93
CA VAL A 200 -5.24 -13.67 -12.62
C VAL A 200 -5.78 -15.05 -12.26
N SER A 201 -6.13 -15.28 -10.99
CA SER A 201 -6.64 -16.58 -10.51
C SER A 201 -7.99 -16.96 -11.13
N LEU A 202 -8.86 -15.99 -11.40
CA LEU A 202 -10.19 -16.22 -11.96
C LEU A 202 -10.21 -16.26 -13.49
N HIS A 203 -9.19 -15.70 -14.15
CA HIS A 203 -9.24 -15.46 -15.59
C HIS A 203 -9.32 -16.77 -16.42
N PRO A 204 -10.23 -16.87 -17.41
CA PRO A 204 -10.50 -18.08 -18.20
C PRO A 204 -9.27 -18.68 -18.89
N HIS A 205 -8.31 -17.84 -19.23
CA HIS A 205 -7.13 -18.24 -19.98
C HIS A 205 -5.84 -18.25 -19.16
N THR A 206 -5.93 -18.37 -17.83
CA THR A 206 -4.78 -18.66 -16.96
C THR A 206 -4.54 -20.17 -16.96
N ALA A 207 -3.30 -20.61 -17.11
CA ALA A 207 -2.97 -22.04 -17.14
C ALA A 207 -3.44 -22.72 -15.84
N GLU A 208 -3.94 -23.95 -15.97
CA GLU A 208 -4.64 -24.68 -14.91
C GLU A 208 -3.79 -24.87 -13.63
N MET A 209 -2.46 -24.92 -13.79
CA MET A 209 -1.50 -25.00 -12.69
C MET A 209 -1.44 -23.75 -11.79
N TYR A 210 -1.83 -22.58 -12.28
CA TYR A 210 -1.85 -21.33 -11.51
C TYR A 210 -3.26 -20.95 -11.04
N ARG A 211 -4.27 -21.77 -11.35
CA ARG A 211 -5.63 -21.58 -10.90
C ARG A 211 -5.79 -22.15 -9.51
N ILE A 212 -6.46 -21.40 -8.64
CA ILE A 212 -6.77 -21.89 -7.30
C ILE A 212 -7.78 -23.04 -7.47
N PRO A 213 -7.51 -24.24 -6.91
CA PRO A 213 -8.44 -25.36 -6.96
C PRO A 213 -9.81 -24.94 -6.43
N VAL A 214 -10.89 -25.35 -7.11
CA VAL A 214 -12.28 -24.94 -6.77
C VAL A 214 -12.63 -25.21 -5.30
N THR A 215 -12.08 -26.29 -4.74
CA THR A 215 -12.25 -26.70 -3.33
C THR A 215 -11.60 -25.72 -2.33
N THR A 216 -10.57 -24.98 -2.74
CA THR A 216 -9.81 -24.02 -1.91
C THR A 216 -10.00 -22.57 -2.33
N LEU A 217 -10.78 -22.31 -3.39
CA LEU A 217 -10.98 -20.99 -3.98
C LEU A 217 -11.54 -19.98 -2.97
N LEU A 218 -12.63 -20.35 -2.30
CA LEU A 218 -13.32 -19.47 -1.35
C LEU A 218 -12.44 -19.08 -0.14
N PRO A 219 -11.80 -20.02 0.59
CA PRO A 219 -10.97 -19.64 1.74
C PRO A 219 -9.75 -18.80 1.33
N VAL A 220 -9.13 -19.08 0.17
CA VAL A 220 -8.00 -18.29 -0.33
C VAL A 220 -8.44 -16.88 -0.73
N LEU A 221 -9.61 -16.76 -1.38
CA LEU A 221 -10.19 -15.46 -1.75
C LEU A 221 -10.52 -14.61 -0.52
N LEU A 222 -11.20 -15.21 0.47
CA LEU A 222 -11.55 -14.52 1.73
C LEU A 222 -10.31 -14.06 2.48
N LEU A 223 -9.26 -14.90 2.56
CA LEU A 223 -8.02 -14.55 3.24
C LEU A 223 -7.31 -13.37 2.56
N ASN A 224 -7.23 -13.37 1.23
CA ASN A 224 -6.62 -12.27 0.48
C ASN A 224 -7.45 -10.98 0.55
N LEU A 225 -8.79 -11.10 0.56
CA LEU A 225 -9.67 -9.96 0.75
C LEU A 225 -9.54 -9.36 2.15
N LEU A 226 -9.45 -10.21 3.19
CA LEU A 226 -9.20 -9.79 4.56
C LEU A 226 -7.82 -9.10 4.70
N TYR A 227 -6.82 -9.62 3.99
CA TYR A 227 -5.50 -9.00 3.92
C TYR A 227 -5.54 -7.63 3.23
N ALA A 228 -6.37 -7.45 2.20
CA ALA A 228 -6.57 -6.15 1.55
C ALA A 228 -7.40 -5.17 2.39
N ALA A 229 -8.40 -5.68 3.14
CA ALA A 229 -9.32 -4.86 3.92
C ALA A 229 -8.65 -4.19 5.13
N GLY A 230 -7.67 -4.84 5.77
CA GLY A 230 -7.06 -4.34 7.00
C GLY A 230 -6.46 -2.94 6.90
N PRO A 231 -5.56 -2.66 5.92
CA PRO A 231 -5.02 -1.31 5.71
C PRO A 231 -6.12 -0.27 5.42
N VAL A 232 -7.19 -0.65 4.72
CA VAL A 232 -8.33 0.25 4.44
C VAL A 232 -9.12 0.57 5.70
N LEU A 233 -9.36 -0.42 6.55
CA LEU A 233 -9.99 -0.23 7.86
C LEU A 233 -9.13 0.64 8.78
N LEU A 234 -7.80 0.49 8.71
CA LEU A 234 -6.86 1.32 9.46
C LEU A 234 -6.94 2.79 9.04
N ILE A 235 -7.10 3.09 7.74
CA ILE A 235 -7.35 4.46 7.26
C ILE A 235 -8.63 5.04 7.85
N LEU A 236 -9.71 4.25 7.86
CA LEU A 236 -11.00 4.70 8.40
C LEU A 236 -10.91 5.02 9.89
N HIS A 237 -10.18 4.20 10.64
CA HIS A 237 -9.90 4.45 12.05
C HIS A 237 -9.10 5.75 12.23
N CYS A 238 -7.99 5.93 11.50
CA CYS A 238 -7.20 7.17 11.56
C CYS A 238 -7.98 8.43 11.15
N LYS A 239 -9.02 8.30 10.31
CA LYS A 239 -9.92 9.40 9.96
C LYS A 239 -10.99 9.68 11.02
N ARG A 240 -11.43 8.66 11.74
CA ARG A 240 -12.43 8.77 12.81
C ARG A 240 -11.84 9.46 14.05
N GLU A 241 -10.57 9.20 14.32
CA GLU A 241 -9.85 9.71 15.50
C GLU A 241 -8.58 10.50 15.07
N PRO A 242 -8.73 11.62 14.36
CA PRO A 242 -7.59 12.39 13.86
C PRO A 242 -6.78 13.05 15.00
N ASP A 243 -7.42 13.30 16.14
CA ASP A 243 -6.84 14.00 17.30
C ASP A 243 -5.73 13.18 17.98
N TYR A 244 -5.77 11.85 17.87
CA TYR A 244 -4.74 10.97 18.42
C TYR A 244 -3.39 11.11 17.68
N PHE A 245 -3.45 11.24 16.35
CA PHE A 245 -2.28 11.28 15.48
C PHE A 245 -1.69 12.69 15.29
N LEU A 246 -2.34 13.72 15.84
CA LEU A 246 -1.87 15.10 15.75
C LEU A 246 -0.61 15.33 16.58
N SER A 247 0.39 15.95 15.96
CA SER A 247 1.57 16.44 16.67
C SER A 247 1.18 17.66 17.52
N ILE A 248 1.46 17.60 18.81
CA ILE A 248 1.27 18.72 19.72
C ILE A 248 2.45 19.67 19.53
N SER A 249 2.24 20.79 18.83
CA SER A 249 3.23 21.86 18.84
C SER A 249 3.14 22.61 20.18
N PRO A 250 4.25 22.84 20.89
CA PRO A 250 4.27 23.84 21.95
C PRO A 250 3.89 25.18 21.31
N TRP A 251 2.96 25.89 21.96
CA TRP A 251 2.58 27.25 21.59
C TRP A 251 3.83 28.14 21.75
N VAL A 252 4.50 28.49 20.65
CA VAL A 252 5.50 29.56 20.67
C VAL A 252 4.74 30.86 20.41
N PRO A 253 4.58 31.76 21.39
CA PRO A 253 3.96 33.06 21.13
C PRO A 253 4.81 33.80 20.10
N VAL A 254 4.16 34.29 19.05
CA VAL A 254 4.72 34.96 17.85
C VAL A 254 5.52 36.25 18.17
N ASN A 255 5.68 36.61 19.45
CA ASN A 255 6.26 37.90 19.86
C ASN A 255 7.78 37.88 20.13
N LEU A 256 8.53 36.87 19.71
CA LEU A 256 9.99 36.81 19.98
C LEU A 256 10.89 36.59 18.74
N ALA A 257 10.34 36.64 17.52
CA ALA A 257 11.12 36.57 16.28
C ALA A 257 11.45 37.94 15.68
N ILE A 258 11.61 38.98 16.51
CA ILE A 258 12.26 40.24 16.13
C ILE A 258 13.27 40.58 17.22
N LYS A 259 14.48 40.06 17.09
CA LYS A 259 15.68 40.77 17.51
C LYS A 259 16.88 40.31 16.70
#